data_AF-A0A7S7AKE2-F1
#
_entry.id   AF-A0A7S7AKE2-F1
#
_cell.length_a   1.000
_cell.length_b   1.000
_cell.length_c   1.000
_cell.angle_alpha   90.00
_cell.angle_beta   90.00
_cell.angle_gamma   90.00
#
_symmetry.space_group_name_H-M   'P 1'
#
loop_
_entity.id
_entity.type
_entity.pdbx_description
1 polymer ?
#
loop_
_entity_poly.entity_id
_entity_poly.type
_entity_poly.pdbx_seq_one_letter_code
_entity_poly.pdbx_strand_id
1 'polypeptide(L)'
;MTYSISLKIQPTTYQRFETIHQKLNAGETESQSKALGDNLADIACEILDQVFGQMARMNKSGDNESEKIIQQIRETTRKYMPWSVSFFGNDRLVPMVNYLYGRFYSEDGQHYMHYPIDASLATDLLAYVNQMKEGQNQYVPLALKAFTQVVDAGVTHLVREPKKMLKFNMVVDKTLTGVINLTTQLGYKRFDKLGKIYDAQSMSQYFDHFMVFLNNEPVLRKA
;
A
#
# COMPACT_ATOMS: atom_id res chain seq x y z
N MET A 1 -5.79 -5.65 -21.42
CA MET A 1 -6.52 -5.58 -20.13
C MET A 1 -5.67 -4.78 -19.17
N THR A 2 -6.24 -3.82 -18.44
CA THR A 2 -5.54 -3.08 -17.39
C THR A 2 -5.95 -3.64 -16.04
N TYR A 3 -4.97 -4.06 -15.24
CA TYR A 3 -5.22 -4.52 -13.89
C TYR A 3 -4.84 -3.44 -12.90
N SER A 4 -5.60 -3.33 -11.82
CA SER A 4 -5.30 -2.42 -10.73
C SER A 4 -5.66 -3.05 -9.39
N ILE A 5 -4.97 -2.63 -8.34
CA ILE A 5 -5.32 -2.95 -6.97
C ILE A 5 -6.11 -1.77 -6.41
N SER A 6 -7.27 -2.02 -5.82
CA SER A 6 -8.10 -1.00 -5.18
C SER A 6 -8.29 -1.31 -3.71
N LEU A 7 -7.90 -0.35 -2.87
CA LEU A 7 -7.84 -0.47 -1.42
C LEU A 7 -8.80 0.54 -0.82
N LYS A 8 -9.70 0.08 0.03
CA LYS A 8 -10.74 0.92 0.62
C LYS A 8 -10.11 1.90 1.61
N ILE A 9 -10.57 3.14 1.62
CA ILE A 9 -10.14 4.17 2.57
C ILE A 9 -11.33 4.62 3.39
N GLN A 10 -11.12 4.83 4.69
CA GLN A 10 -12.16 5.29 5.60
C GLN A 10 -12.69 6.66 5.16
N PRO A 11 -14.02 6.90 5.20
CA PRO A 11 -14.60 8.18 4.78
C PRO A 11 -14.01 9.38 5.51
N THR A 12 -13.75 9.25 6.81
CA THR A 12 -13.14 10.31 7.64
C THR A 12 -11.70 10.61 7.22
N THR A 13 -10.95 9.60 6.81
CA THR A 13 -9.57 9.74 6.33
C THR A 13 -9.54 10.36 4.93
N TYR A 14 -10.43 9.91 4.03
CA TYR A 14 -10.59 10.49 2.70
C TYR A 14 -11.02 11.96 2.76
N GLN A 15 -12.04 12.30 3.55
CA GLN A 15 -12.54 13.67 3.67
C GLN A 15 -11.47 14.63 4.22
N ARG A 16 -10.65 14.16 5.18
CA ARG A 16 -9.48 14.93 5.66
C ARG A 16 -8.49 15.18 4.53
N PHE A 17 -8.17 14.15 3.73
CA PHE A 17 -7.28 14.28 2.58
C PHE A 17 -7.83 15.29 1.55
N GLU A 18 -9.11 15.18 1.20
CA GLU A 18 -9.78 16.05 0.23
C GLU A 18 -9.79 17.51 0.69
N THR A 19 -10.06 17.76 1.97
CA THR A 19 -10.00 19.11 2.57
C THR A 19 -8.59 19.70 2.45
N ILE A 20 -7.55 18.91 2.76
CA ILE A 20 -6.15 19.34 2.64
C ILE A 20 -5.79 19.62 1.18
N HIS A 21 -6.19 18.74 0.26
CA HIS A 21 -5.99 18.93 -1.18
C HIS A 21 -6.64 20.24 -1.66
N GLN A 22 -7.87 20.53 -1.24
CA GLN A 22 -8.55 21.78 -1.60
C GLN A 22 -7.80 23.01 -1.05
N LYS A 23 -7.41 23.01 0.22
CA LYS A 23 -6.65 24.13 0.84
C LYS A 23 -5.32 24.37 0.14
N LEU A 24 -4.57 23.31 -0.16
CA LEU A 24 -3.30 23.41 -0.86
C LEU A 24 -3.46 24.01 -2.26
N ASN A 25 -4.47 23.58 -3.02
CA ASN A 25 -4.74 24.10 -4.36
C ASN A 25 -5.39 25.49 -4.37
N ALA A 26 -6.01 25.91 -3.26
CA ALA A 26 -6.53 27.27 -3.08
C ALA A 26 -5.43 28.30 -2.74
N GLY A 27 -4.18 27.85 -2.52
CA GLY A 27 -3.07 28.74 -2.16
C GLY A 27 -3.12 29.23 -0.72
N GLU A 28 -3.71 28.45 0.20
CA GLU A 28 -3.78 28.76 1.62
C GLU A 28 -2.39 29.09 2.20
N THR A 29 -2.32 30.13 3.04
CA THR A 29 -1.04 30.58 3.64
C THR A 29 -0.69 29.77 4.89
N GLU A 30 -1.68 29.21 5.58
CA GLU A 30 -1.48 28.32 6.71
C GLU A 30 -0.86 26.99 6.27
N SER A 31 0.20 26.57 6.96
CA SER A 31 0.89 25.31 6.65
C SER A 31 -0.02 24.10 6.81
N GLN A 32 -0.13 23.29 5.75
CA GLN A 32 -0.87 22.03 5.77
C GLN A 32 0.01 20.81 6.02
N SER A 33 1.33 20.99 6.20
CA SER A 33 2.31 19.89 6.20
C SER A 33 2.10 18.86 7.31
N LYS A 34 1.80 19.31 8.53
CA LYS A 34 1.53 18.43 9.67
C LYS A 34 0.24 17.63 9.47
N ALA A 35 -0.86 18.33 9.15
CA ALA A 35 -2.15 17.69 8.93
C ALA A 35 -2.09 16.66 7.78
N LEU A 36 -1.39 17.00 6.70
CA LEU A 36 -1.15 16.09 5.58
C LEU A 36 -0.32 14.88 6.01
N GLY A 37 0.77 15.11 6.74
CA GLY A 37 1.65 14.06 7.23
C GLY A 37 0.93 13.04 8.13
N ASP A 38 0.09 13.52 9.05
CA ASP A 38 -0.74 12.68 9.91
C ASP A 38 -1.79 11.90 9.10
N ASN A 39 -2.46 12.56 8.16
CA ASN A 39 -3.47 11.93 7.32
C ASN A 39 -2.89 10.86 6.37
N LEU A 40 -1.70 11.10 5.77
CA LEU A 40 -0.99 10.10 4.97
C LEU A 40 -0.56 8.89 5.81
N ALA A 41 -0.18 9.10 7.07
CA ALA A 41 0.14 8.01 7.98
C ALA A 41 -1.09 7.14 8.28
N ASP A 42 -2.25 7.76 8.49
CA ASP A 42 -3.53 7.04 8.66
C ASP A 42 -3.87 6.21 7.41
N ILE A 43 -3.81 6.82 6.22
CA ILE A 43 -4.03 6.12 4.93
C ILE A 43 -3.09 4.92 4.79
N ALA A 44 -1.80 5.12 5.07
CA ALA A 44 -0.81 4.05 4.96
C ALA A 44 -1.10 2.91 5.95
N CYS A 45 -1.52 3.21 7.19
CA CYS A 45 -1.96 2.19 8.14
C CYS A 45 -3.21 1.44 7.64
N GLU A 46 -4.22 2.12 7.12
CA GLU A 46 -5.43 1.49 6.57
C GLU A 46 -5.11 0.54 5.40
N ILE A 47 -4.16 0.91 4.54
CA ILE A 47 -3.68 0.07 3.45
C ILE A 47 -2.93 -1.16 3.98
N LEU A 48 -2.02 -0.96 4.94
CA LEU A 48 -1.29 -2.06 5.56
C LEU A 48 -2.24 -3.07 6.21
N ASP A 49 -3.29 -2.58 6.88
CA ASP A 49 -4.29 -3.43 7.53
C ASP A 49 -5.09 -4.27 6.54
N GLN A 50 -5.36 -3.75 5.35
CA GLN A 50 -6.06 -4.51 4.31
C GLN A 50 -5.17 -5.56 3.64
N VAL A 51 -3.93 -5.20 3.31
CA VAL A 51 -2.99 -6.09 2.62
C VAL A 51 -2.47 -7.20 3.56
N PHE A 52 -2.19 -6.85 4.81
CA PHE A 52 -1.53 -7.74 5.77
C PHE A 52 -2.42 -8.20 6.93
N GLY A 53 -3.57 -7.57 7.18
CA GLY A 53 -4.42 -7.89 8.33
C GLY A 53 -4.98 -9.31 8.32
N GLN A 54 -5.13 -9.93 7.15
CA GLN A 54 -5.47 -11.35 7.08
C GLN A 54 -4.29 -12.27 7.39
N MET A 55 -3.04 -11.92 7.03
CA MET A 55 -1.86 -12.68 7.44
C MET A 55 -1.74 -12.76 8.96
N ALA A 56 -1.96 -11.63 9.63
CA ALA A 56 -1.98 -11.55 11.09
C ALA A 56 -3.04 -12.48 11.72
N ARG A 57 -4.21 -12.62 11.09
CA ARG A 57 -5.33 -13.45 11.57
C ARG A 57 -5.17 -14.94 11.26
N MET A 58 -4.44 -15.29 10.20
CA MET A 58 -4.16 -16.68 9.83
C MET A 58 -3.18 -17.38 10.78
N ASN A 59 -2.52 -16.64 11.68
CA ASN A 59 -1.67 -17.19 12.73
C ASN A 59 -2.47 -17.98 13.77
N LYS A 60 -2.83 -19.23 13.42
CA LYS A 60 -3.35 -20.23 14.35
C LYS A 60 -2.26 -20.88 15.21
N SER A 61 -0.99 -20.58 14.94
CA SER A 61 0.15 -21.26 15.57
C SER A 61 1.22 -20.27 16.05
N GLY A 62 1.04 -19.65 17.22
CA GLY A 62 2.13 -19.04 18.03
C GLY A 62 3.07 -18.00 17.38
N ASP A 63 2.86 -17.60 16.13
CA ASP A 63 3.77 -16.74 15.35
C ASP A 63 3.48 -15.26 15.63
N ASN A 64 3.81 -14.82 16.84
CA ASN A 64 3.74 -13.40 17.22
C ASN A 64 4.70 -12.52 16.38
N GLU A 65 5.59 -13.11 15.58
CA GLU A 65 6.59 -12.37 14.81
C GLU A 65 6.00 -11.62 13.60
N SER A 66 4.97 -12.18 12.97
CA SER A 66 4.29 -11.52 11.85
C SER A 66 3.52 -10.28 12.32
N GLU A 67 2.80 -10.37 13.44
CA GLU A 67 2.13 -9.21 14.06
C GLU A 67 3.13 -8.16 14.52
N LYS A 68 4.24 -8.55 15.17
CA LYS A 68 5.30 -7.62 15.59
C LYS A 68 5.89 -6.85 14.42
N ILE A 69 6.11 -7.49 13.27
CA ILE A 69 6.67 -6.79 12.10
C ILE A 69 5.66 -5.85 11.48
N ILE A 70 4.40 -6.26 11.32
CA ILE A 70 3.35 -5.37 10.82
C ILE A 70 3.23 -4.16 11.77
N GLN A 71 3.25 -4.41 13.08
CA GLN A 71 3.22 -3.36 14.09
C GLN A 71 4.45 -2.43 14.01
N GLN A 72 5.66 -2.98 13.85
CA GLN A 72 6.87 -2.19 13.66
C GLN A 72 6.80 -1.32 12.39
N ILE A 73 6.24 -1.86 11.30
CA ILE A 73 6.01 -1.11 10.06
C ILE A 73 5.01 0.04 10.30
N ARG A 74 3.91 -0.21 11.02
CA ARG A 74 2.92 0.82 11.38
C ARG A 74 3.54 1.92 12.24
N GLU A 75 4.24 1.56 13.31
CA GLU A 75 4.89 2.52 14.22
C GLU A 75 5.92 3.38 13.50
N THR A 76 6.73 2.76 12.65
CA THR A 76 7.70 3.46 11.81
C THR A 76 7.00 4.44 10.87
N THR A 77 5.91 4.03 10.23
CA THR A 77 5.11 4.88 9.34
C THR A 77 4.54 6.09 10.08
N ARG A 78 3.89 5.87 11.23
CA ARG A 78 3.34 6.93 12.08
C ARG A 78 4.38 7.90 12.61
N LYS A 79 5.61 7.43 12.84
CA LYS A 79 6.72 8.27 13.31
C LYS A 79 7.33 9.12 12.20
N TYR A 80 7.69 8.50 11.08
CA TYR A 80 8.50 9.16 10.07
C TYR A 80 7.70 9.89 9.01
N MET A 81 6.45 9.49 8.74
CA MET A 81 5.64 10.14 7.70
C MET A 81 5.29 11.59 8.06
N PRO A 82 4.73 11.92 9.25
CA PRO A 82 4.47 13.30 9.61
C PRO A 82 5.74 14.15 9.68
N TRP A 83 6.81 13.59 10.25
CA TRP A 83 8.12 14.24 10.31
C TRP A 83 8.64 14.59 8.91
N SER A 84 8.56 13.67 7.96
CA SER A 84 9.08 13.88 6.60
C SER A 84 8.34 14.97 5.84
N VAL A 85 7.02 15.04 6.00
CA VAL A 85 6.19 16.03 5.31
C VAL A 85 6.34 17.41 5.98
N SER A 86 6.63 17.46 7.28
CA SER A 86 6.75 18.72 8.03
C SER A 86 7.83 19.69 7.52
N PHE A 87 8.81 19.19 6.75
CA PHE A 87 9.88 20.02 6.16
C PHE A 87 9.46 20.85 4.94
N PHE A 88 8.22 20.71 4.46
CA PHE A 88 7.79 21.34 3.22
C PHE A 88 6.73 22.42 3.44
N GLY A 89 6.88 23.52 2.71
CA GLY A 89 5.82 24.50 2.51
C GLY A 89 4.75 23.98 1.53
N ASN A 90 3.59 24.62 1.54
CA ASN A 90 2.42 24.21 0.77
C ASN A 90 2.71 24.09 -0.74
N ASP A 91 3.51 25.01 -1.30
CA ASP A 91 3.91 25.02 -2.71
C ASP A 91 4.57 23.71 -3.16
N ARG A 92 5.40 23.13 -2.29
CA ARG A 92 6.10 21.87 -2.57
C ARG A 92 5.23 20.63 -2.37
N LEU A 93 4.15 20.75 -1.60
CA LEU A 93 3.21 19.65 -1.33
C LEU A 93 2.19 19.47 -2.45
N VAL A 94 1.81 20.55 -3.15
CA VAL A 94 0.78 20.53 -4.20
C VAL A 94 1.01 19.44 -5.26
N PRO A 95 2.20 19.28 -5.88
CA PRO A 95 2.39 18.26 -6.91
C PRO A 95 2.15 16.84 -6.40
N MET A 96 2.62 16.55 -5.18
CA MET A 96 2.46 15.25 -4.55
C MET A 96 0.99 14.97 -4.21
N VAL A 97 0.30 15.94 -3.62
CA VAL A 97 -1.10 15.79 -3.20
C VAL A 97 -2.02 15.64 -4.42
N ASN A 98 -1.76 16.37 -5.51
CA ASN A 98 -2.53 16.23 -6.75
C ASN A 98 -2.31 14.87 -7.42
N TYR A 99 -1.07 14.37 -7.40
CA TYR A 99 -0.78 13.02 -7.89
C TYR A 99 -1.52 11.95 -7.07
N LEU A 100 -1.50 12.06 -5.73
CA LEU A 100 -2.20 11.12 -4.85
C LEU A 100 -3.72 11.23 -4.98
N TYR A 101 -4.27 12.44 -5.15
CA TYR A 101 -5.69 12.66 -5.40
C TYR A 101 -6.16 11.94 -6.67
N GLY A 102 -5.34 11.95 -7.73
CA GLY A 102 -5.62 11.17 -8.95
C GLY A 102 -5.56 9.65 -8.78
N ARG A 103 -5.21 9.15 -7.59
CA ARG A 103 -5.29 7.72 -7.23
C ARG A 103 -6.49 7.40 -6.37
N PHE A 104 -7.33 8.39 -6.03
CA PHE A 104 -8.60 8.14 -5.37
C PHE A 104 -9.72 8.02 -6.40
N TYR A 105 -10.66 7.14 -6.13
CA TYR A 105 -11.96 7.11 -6.79
C TYR A 105 -13.04 6.73 -5.78
N SER A 106 -14.29 7.04 -6.12
CA SER A 106 -15.44 6.68 -5.30
C SER A 106 -16.40 5.80 -6.09
N GLU A 107 -16.92 4.75 -5.47
CA GLU A 107 -17.89 3.84 -6.05
C GLU A 107 -18.86 3.41 -4.93
N ASP A 108 -20.17 3.47 -5.19
CA ASP A 108 -21.22 3.12 -4.23
C ASP A 108 -21.08 3.78 -2.83
N GLY A 109 -20.66 5.04 -2.82
CA GLY A 109 -20.43 5.80 -1.58
C GLY A 109 -19.23 5.32 -0.75
N GLN A 110 -18.39 4.46 -1.30
CA GLN A 110 -17.13 4.03 -0.73
C GLN A 110 -15.97 4.71 -1.47
N HIS A 111 -14.89 4.98 -0.73
CA HIS A 111 -13.69 5.59 -1.29
C HIS A 111 -12.57 4.56 -1.39
N TYR A 112 -11.87 4.59 -2.51
CA TYR A 112 -10.79 3.66 -2.81
C TYR A 112 -9.55 4.42 -3.25
N MET A 113 -8.40 3.94 -2.84
CA MET A 113 -7.12 4.30 -3.42
C MET A 113 -6.65 3.17 -4.33
N HIS A 114 -6.20 3.51 -5.54
CA HIS A 114 -5.83 2.51 -6.54
C HIS A 114 -4.43 2.70 -7.11
N TYR A 115 -3.82 1.60 -7.55
CA TYR A 115 -2.59 1.62 -8.32
C TYR A 115 -2.60 0.55 -9.42
N PRO A 116 -2.00 0.84 -10.59
CA PRO A 116 -1.95 -0.12 -11.68
C PRO A 116 -0.92 -1.22 -11.38
N ILE A 117 -1.17 -2.40 -11.93
CA ILE A 117 -0.21 -3.51 -11.95
C ILE A 117 -0.06 -4.04 -13.38
N ASP A 118 1.09 -4.64 -13.64
CA ASP A 118 1.36 -5.25 -14.94
C ASP A 118 0.37 -6.41 -15.21
N ALA A 119 -0.14 -6.48 -16.43
CA ALA A 119 -1.13 -7.47 -16.80
C ALA A 119 -0.59 -8.91 -16.78
N SER A 120 0.69 -9.12 -17.13
CA SER A 120 1.31 -10.43 -17.03
C SER A 120 1.44 -10.83 -15.56
N LEU A 121 1.84 -9.89 -14.69
CA LEU A 121 1.95 -10.13 -13.26
C LEU A 121 0.60 -10.53 -12.63
N ALA A 122 -0.48 -9.84 -12.99
CA ALA A 122 -1.82 -10.15 -12.52
C ALA A 122 -2.27 -11.55 -12.99
N THR A 123 -2.03 -11.86 -14.26
CA THR A 123 -2.39 -13.14 -14.88
C THR A 123 -1.61 -14.29 -14.25
N ASP A 124 -0.30 -14.13 -14.05
CA ASP A 124 0.57 -15.11 -13.41
C ASP A 124 0.12 -15.39 -11.98
N LEU A 125 -0.14 -14.33 -11.20
CA LEU A 125 -0.60 -14.48 -9.82
C LEU A 125 -1.92 -15.26 -9.74
N LEU A 126 -2.90 -14.92 -10.60
CA LEU A 126 -4.17 -15.65 -10.67
C LEU A 126 -3.96 -17.12 -11.05
N ALA A 127 -3.08 -17.40 -12.02
CA ALA A 127 -2.78 -18.76 -12.45
C ALA A 127 -2.14 -19.59 -11.33
N TYR A 128 -1.14 -19.04 -10.62
CA TYR A 128 -0.50 -19.73 -9.50
C TYR A 128 -1.46 -19.99 -8.34
N VAL A 129 -2.32 -19.03 -8.01
CA VAL A 129 -3.34 -19.19 -6.96
C VAL A 129 -4.33 -20.30 -7.33
N ASN A 130 -4.74 -20.40 -8.59
CA ASN A 130 -5.62 -21.49 -9.04
C ASN A 130 -4.94 -22.86 -8.90
N GLN A 131 -3.67 -22.99 -9.29
CA GLN A 131 -2.93 -24.25 -9.09
C GLN A 131 -2.76 -24.59 -7.60
N MET A 132 -2.59 -23.58 -6.73
CA MET A 132 -2.55 -23.81 -5.28
C MET A 132 -3.88 -24.30 -4.71
N LYS A 133 -5.01 -23.84 -5.23
CA LYS A 133 -6.35 -24.34 -4.84
C LYS A 133 -6.52 -25.81 -5.16
N GLU A 134 -5.84 -26.31 -6.19
CA GLU A 134 -5.76 -27.74 -6.53
C GLU A 134 -4.80 -28.52 -5.61
N GLY A 135 -4.19 -27.88 -4.60
CA GLY A 135 -3.28 -28.49 -3.64
C GLY A 135 -1.81 -28.53 -4.10
N GLN A 136 -1.45 -27.85 -5.20
CA GLN A 136 -0.12 -27.95 -5.77
C GLN A 136 0.90 -27.03 -5.05
N ASN A 137 1.59 -27.59 -4.04
CA ASN A 137 2.57 -26.88 -3.20
C ASN A 137 3.73 -26.21 -3.96
N GLN A 138 4.11 -26.73 -5.13
CA GLN A 138 5.19 -26.15 -5.94
C GLN A 138 4.91 -24.72 -6.42
N TYR A 139 3.64 -24.29 -6.44
CA TYR A 139 3.24 -22.95 -6.83
C TYR A 139 3.23 -21.93 -5.68
N VAL A 140 3.35 -22.36 -4.42
CA VAL A 140 3.38 -21.46 -3.27
C VAL A 140 4.51 -20.42 -3.36
N PRO A 141 5.78 -20.80 -3.67
CA PRO A 141 6.85 -19.82 -3.82
C PRO A 141 6.64 -18.88 -5.01
N LEU A 142 6.02 -19.36 -6.09
CA LEU A 142 5.74 -18.56 -7.29
C LEU A 142 4.67 -17.50 -7.01
N ALA A 143 3.57 -17.89 -6.35
CA ALA A 143 2.51 -16.98 -5.94
C ALA A 143 3.02 -15.91 -4.97
N LEU A 144 3.83 -16.30 -3.97
CA LEU A 144 4.44 -15.36 -3.01
C LEU A 144 5.39 -14.37 -3.68
N LYS A 145 6.16 -14.82 -4.67
CA LYS A 145 7.04 -13.95 -5.45
C LYS A 145 6.23 -12.94 -6.28
N ALA A 146 5.21 -13.40 -7.02
CA ALA A 146 4.34 -12.53 -7.79
C ALA A 146 3.60 -11.52 -6.89
N PHE A 147 3.10 -11.97 -5.75
CA PHE A 147 2.48 -11.11 -4.74
C PHE A 147 3.42 -10.04 -4.19
N THR A 148 4.68 -10.41 -3.91
CA THR A 148 5.72 -9.47 -3.50
C THR A 148 5.88 -8.34 -4.52
N GLN A 149 5.85 -8.67 -5.81
CA GLN A 149 5.94 -7.68 -6.90
C GLN A 149 4.69 -6.79 -6.97
N VAL A 150 3.50 -7.33 -6.70
CA VAL A 150 2.27 -6.52 -6.62
C VAL A 150 2.36 -5.51 -5.47
N VAL A 151 2.80 -5.95 -4.29
CA VAL A 151 3.02 -5.06 -3.14
C VAL A 151 4.09 -4.00 -3.46
N ASP A 152 5.18 -4.36 -4.14
CA ASP A 152 6.20 -3.41 -4.59
C ASP A 152 5.67 -2.37 -5.59
N ALA A 153 4.74 -2.75 -6.47
CA ALA A 153 4.03 -1.81 -7.34
C ALA A 153 3.23 -0.79 -6.52
N GLY A 154 2.57 -1.23 -5.43
CA GLY A 154 1.91 -0.35 -4.47
C GLY A 154 2.88 0.62 -3.80
N VAL A 155 4.00 0.12 -3.27
CA VAL A 155 5.06 0.97 -2.68
C VAL A 155 5.59 1.99 -3.70
N THR A 156 5.76 1.60 -4.95
CA THR A 156 6.22 2.49 -6.01
C THR A 156 5.23 3.63 -6.22
N HIS A 157 3.97 3.31 -6.47
CA HIS A 157 2.96 4.31 -6.81
C HIS A 157 2.52 5.17 -5.64
N LEU A 158 2.49 4.62 -4.42
CA LEU A 158 1.94 5.30 -3.24
C LEU A 158 3.01 5.93 -2.34
N VAL A 159 4.28 5.56 -2.52
CA VAL A 159 5.39 6.06 -1.68
C VAL A 159 6.52 6.64 -2.52
N ARG A 160 7.10 5.86 -3.45
CA ARG A 160 8.31 6.28 -4.18
C ARG A 160 8.05 7.45 -5.13
N GLU A 161 6.96 7.41 -5.90
CA GLU A 161 6.59 8.51 -6.80
C GLU A 161 6.24 9.82 -6.04
N PRO A 162 5.37 9.78 -5.00
CA PRO A 162 5.14 10.94 -4.13
C PRO A 162 6.43 11.52 -3.54
N LYS A 163 7.35 10.66 -3.05
CA LYS A 163 8.63 11.09 -2.49
C LYS A 163 9.49 11.86 -3.51
N LYS A 164 9.54 11.41 -4.77
CA LYS A 164 10.30 12.09 -5.83
C LYS A 164 9.80 13.51 -6.06
N MET A 165 8.48 13.71 -6.00
CA MET A 165 7.85 15.01 -6.21
C MET A 165 8.21 16.02 -5.11
N LEU A 166 8.42 15.53 -3.89
CA LEU A 166 8.82 16.36 -2.76
C LEU A 166 10.25 16.89 -2.86
N LYS A 167 11.12 16.35 -3.72
CA LYS A 167 12.51 16.82 -3.95
C LYS A 167 13.32 17.02 -2.65
N PHE A 168 13.34 16.01 -1.78
CA PHE A 168 14.06 16.07 -0.51
C PHE A 168 15.54 16.48 -0.68
N ASN A 169 16.09 17.15 0.35
CA ASN A 169 17.54 17.28 0.44
C ASN A 169 18.19 15.90 0.60
N MET A 170 19.46 15.77 0.21
CA MET A 170 20.16 14.47 0.14
C MET A 170 20.13 13.68 1.45
N VAL A 171 20.18 14.35 2.61
CA VAL A 171 20.21 13.69 3.92
C VAL A 171 18.84 13.12 4.27
N VAL A 172 17.78 13.91 4.14
CA VAL A 172 16.41 13.44 4.42
C VAL A 172 15.99 12.38 3.41
N ASP A 173 16.40 12.52 2.14
CA ASP A 173 16.12 11.53 1.09
C ASP A 173 16.75 10.16 1.42
N LYS A 174 18.01 10.14 1.87
CA LYS A 174 18.70 8.91 2.29
C LYS A 174 18.01 8.25 3.48
N THR A 175 17.64 9.03 4.50
CA THR A 175 16.93 8.50 5.68
C THR A 175 15.61 7.86 5.29
N LEU A 176 14.79 8.54 4.48
CA LEU A 176 13.50 8.00 4.03
C LEU A 176 13.66 6.78 3.13
N THR A 177 14.63 6.80 2.22
CA THR A 177 14.93 5.63 1.39
C THR A 177 15.36 4.45 2.25
N GLY A 178 16.18 4.68 3.28
CA GLY A 178 16.58 3.66 4.23
C GLY A 178 15.39 3.06 4.98
N VAL A 179 14.48 3.91 5.48
CA VAL A 179 13.25 3.46 6.15
C VAL A 179 12.36 2.66 5.19
N ILE A 180 12.06 3.18 4.00
CA ILE A 180 11.25 2.48 2.99
C ILE A 180 11.85 1.12 2.66
N ASN A 181 13.16 1.04 2.43
CA ASN A 181 13.83 -0.21 2.10
C ASN A 181 13.81 -1.20 3.27
N LEU A 182 14.04 -0.73 4.51
CA LEU A 182 13.98 -1.58 5.68
C LEU A 182 12.57 -2.17 5.87
N THR A 183 11.55 -1.30 5.84
CA THR A 183 10.14 -1.66 6.03
C THR A 183 9.65 -2.62 4.96
N THR A 184 10.01 -2.39 3.68
CA THR A 184 9.64 -3.29 2.58
C THR A 184 10.35 -4.64 2.67
N GLN A 185 11.66 -4.66 2.96
CA GLN A 185 12.40 -5.91 3.13
C GLN A 185 11.89 -6.75 4.31
N LEU A 186 11.47 -6.11 5.41
CA LEU A 186 10.85 -6.80 6.53
C LEU A 186 9.54 -7.49 6.11
N GLY A 187 8.70 -6.82 5.32
CA GLY A 187 7.50 -7.42 4.73
C GLY A 187 7.82 -8.59 3.80
N TYR A 188 8.75 -8.40 2.85
CA TYR A 188 9.10 -9.41 1.84
C TYR A 188 9.71 -10.67 2.45
N LYS A 189 10.60 -10.51 3.45
CA LYS A 189 11.16 -11.65 4.20
C LYS A 189 10.08 -12.46 4.91
N ARG A 190 8.95 -11.85 5.28
CA ARG A 190 7.85 -12.57 5.90
C ARG A 190 7.06 -13.36 4.89
N PHE A 191 6.78 -12.81 3.72
CA PHE A 191 6.17 -13.57 2.62
C PHE A 191 6.96 -14.83 2.30
N ASP A 192 8.28 -14.75 2.19
CA ASP A 192 9.14 -15.93 1.94
C ASP A 192 9.06 -16.99 3.06
N LYS A 193 8.93 -16.55 4.32
CA LYS A 193 8.78 -17.48 5.45
C LYS A 193 7.43 -18.18 5.46
N LEU A 194 6.34 -17.49 5.08
CA LEU A 194 5.00 -18.09 5.04
C LEU A 194 4.96 -19.31 4.11
N GLY A 195 5.62 -19.24 2.95
CA GLY A 195 5.68 -20.36 2.00
C GLY A 195 6.47 -21.58 2.49
N LYS A 196 7.18 -21.47 3.61
CA LYS A 196 7.90 -22.59 4.26
C LYS A 196 7.09 -23.22 5.41
N ILE A 197 6.07 -22.51 5.90
CA ILE A 197 5.28 -22.90 7.07
C ILE A 197 3.91 -23.44 6.65
N TYR A 198 3.32 -22.86 5.60
CA TYR A 198 1.96 -23.16 5.17
C TYR A 198 1.94 -23.88 3.82
N ASP A 199 1.01 -24.83 3.69
CA ASP A 199 0.76 -25.55 2.45
C ASP A 199 -0.10 -24.74 1.47
N ALA A 200 -0.29 -25.29 0.26
CA ALA A 200 -1.02 -24.65 -0.82
C ALA A 200 -2.46 -24.29 -0.45
N GLN A 201 -3.16 -25.17 0.29
CA GLN A 201 -4.55 -24.93 0.70
C GLN A 201 -4.67 -23.83 1.74
N SER A 202 -3.77 -23.80 2.73
CA SER A 202 -3.74 -22.71 3.71
C SER A 202 -3.39 -21.39 3.03
N MET A 203 -2.37 -21.40 2.17
CA MET A 203 -1.92 -20.20 1.45
C MET A 203 -2.93 -19.71 0.39
N SER A 204 -3.75 -20.58 -0.21
CA SER A 204 -4.77 -20.14 -1.16
C SER A 204 -5.84 -19.29 -0.48
N GLN A 205 -6.21 -19.59 0.77
CA GLN A 205 -7.15 -18.78 1.55
C GLN A 205 -6.61 -17.36 1.79
N TYR A 206 -5.31 -17.22 2.02
CA TYR A 206 -4.67 -15.91 2.10
C TYR A 206 -4.84 -15.11 0.80
N PHE A 207 -4.53 -15.76 -0.33
CA PHE A 207 -4.61 -15.12 -1.63
C PHE A 207 -6.03 -14.78 -2.05
N ASP A 208 -7.03 -15.58 -1.65
CA ASP A 208 -8.44 -15.30 -1.93
C ASP A 208 -8.86 -13.93 -1.39
N HIS A 209 -8.41 -13.56 -0.18
CA HIS A 209 -8.66 -12.22 0.34
C HIS A 209 -7.96 -11.13 -0.45
N PHE A 210 -6.69 -11.33 -0.80
CA PHE A 210 -5.95 -10.33 -1.55
C PHE A 210 -6.52 -10.11 -2.96
N MET A 211 -7.01 -11.18 -3.60
CA MET A 211 -7.63 -11.12 -4.93
C MET A 211 -8.92 -10.30 -4.97
N VAL A 212 -9.60 -10.08 -3.83
CA VAL A 212 -10.76 -9.17 -3.77
C VAL A 212 -10.37 -7.74 -4.13
N PHE A 213 -9.11 -7.35 -3.94
CA PHE A 213 -8.64 -6.01 -4.29
C PHE A 213 -8.25 -5.87 -5.77
N LEU A 214 -8.17 -6.98 -6.52
CA LEU A 214 -7.75 -6.97 -7.91
C LEU A 214 -8.92 -6.63 -8.84
N ASN A 215 -8.84 -5.48 -9.49
CA ASN A 215 -9.80 -5.02 -10.49
C ASN A 215 -9.22 -5.21 -11.90
N ASN A 216 -10.04 -5.71 -12.82
CA ASN A 216 -9.70 -5.94 -14.23
C ASN A 216 -10.33 -4.93 -15.20
N GLU A 217 -11.00 -3.90 -14.69
CA GLU A 217 -11.72 -2.92 -15.50
C GLU A 217 -10.81 -1.80 -16.04
N PRO A 218 -11.13 -1.24 -17.23
CA PRO A 218 -10.49 -0.05 -17.75
C PRO A 218 -10.71 1.12 -16.79
N VAL A 219 -9.63 1.84 -16.45
CA VAL A 219 -9.63 3.05 -15.61
C VAL A 219 -10.42 4.17 -16.28
N LEU A 220 -11.74 4.09 -16.26
CA LEU A 220 -12.69 5.12 -16.69
C LEU A 220 -13.99 4.95 -15.90
N ARG A 221 -13.97 5.31 -14.62
CA ARG A 221 -15.18 5.65 -13.89
C ARG A 221 -14.95 6.95 -13.12
N LYS A 222 -15.09 8.06 -13.86
CA LYS A 222 -15.47 9.35 -13.30
C LYS A 222 -17.00 9.36 -13.25
N ALA A 223 -17.55 9.66 -12.08
CA ALA A 223 -18.78 10.44 -11.98
C ALA A 223 -18.38 11.80 -11.44
#